data_AF-A0A4U9HPZ6-F1
#
_entry.id   AF-A0A4U9HPZ6-F1
#
_cell.length_a   1.000
_cell.length_b   1.000
_cell.length_c   1.000
_cell.angle_alpha   90.00
_cell.angle_beta   90.00
_cell.angle_gamma   90.00
#
_symmetry.space_group_name_H-M   'P 1'
#
loop_
_entity.id
_entity.type
_entity.pdbx_description
1 polymer ?
#
loop_
_entity_poly.entity_id
_entity_poly.type
_entity_poly.pdbx_seq_one_letter_code
_entity_poly.pdbx_strand_id
1 'polypeptide(L)'
;MPDYASDPDGETIALDSHIRLANPRTKETESNLMMRRGYSYSLGVTNSGQLDMGLLFVCYQHDLEQGFLTVQKRLNGEALEEYVKPIGGGYFFALPGVRDKNGWLAQGLLEA
;
A
#
# COMPACT_ATOMS: atom_id res chain seq x y z
N MET A 1 16.73 11.51 -0.16
CA MET A 1 16.45 10.09 0.12
C MET A 1 17.24 9.72 1.37
N PRO A 2 16.63 9.12 2.40
CA PRO A 2 17.35 8.80 3.64
C PRO A 2 18.44 7.74 3.39
N ASP A 3 19.58 7.91 4.06
CA ASP A 3 20.69 6.96 4.06
C ASP A 3 20.65 6.11 5.33
N TYR A 4 19.92 4.99 5.29
CA TYR A 4 19.76 4.10 6.43
C TYR A 4 21.04 3.36 6.83
N ALA A 5 22.03 3.25 5.94
CA ALA A 5 23.31 2.63 6.26
C ALA A 5 24.15 3.52 7.20
N SER A 6 23.95 4.84 7.12
CA SER A 6 24.57 5.83 8.01
C SER A 6 23.87 5.99 9.38
N ASP A 7 22.67 5.41 9.53
CA ASP A 7 21.84 5.46 10.75
C ASP A 7 21.38 4.05 11.14
N PRO A 8 22.30 3.12 11.47
CA PRO A 8 21.97 1.71 11.70
C PRO A 8 21.09 1.50 12.94
N ASP A 9 21.24 2.35 13.95
CA ASP A 9 20.51 2.25 15.22
C ASP A 9 19.14 2.97 15.17
N GLY A 10 18.88 3.77 14.14
CA GLY A 10 17.60 4.46 13.95
C GLY A 10 17.41 5.70 14.82
N GLU A 11 18.50 6.37 15.18
CA GLU A 11 18.50 7.58 16.01
C GLU A 11 17.87 8.78 15.27
N THR A 12 17.96 8.80 13.93
CA THR A 12 17.34 9.84 13.11
C THR A 12 15.98 9.39 12.57
N ILE A 13 15.94 8.20 11.98
CA ILE A 13 14.69 7.60 11.49
C ILE A 13 14.52 6.26 12.20
N ALA A 14 13.60 6.24 13.17
CA ALA A 14 13.34 5.08 14.01
C ALA A 14 13.15 3.79 13.18
N LEU A 15 13.69 2.68 13.69
CA LEU A 15 13.64 1.37 13.03
C LEU A 15 12.20 0.87 12.81
N ASP A 16 11.29 1.26 13.69
CA ASP A 16 9.86 0.96 13.66
C ASP A 16 9.02 2.05 12.98
N SER A 17 9.65 3.08 12.39
CA SER A 17 8.92 4.10 11.65
C SER A 17 8.29 3.54 10.38
N HIS A 18 7.05 3.96 10.10
CA HIS A 18 6.26 3.53 8.94
C HIS A 18 7.07 3.50 7.64
N ILE A 19 7.81 4.58 7.35
CA ILE A 19 8.55 4.70 6.08
C ILE A 19 9.72 3.70 5.98
N ARG A 20 10.37 3.38 7.11
CA ARG A 20 11.55 2.51 7.16
C ARG A 20 11.13 1.04 7.16
N LEU A 21 10.04 0.69 7.84
CA LEU A 21 9.40 -0.63 7.74
C LEU A 21 8.83 -0.88 6.34
N ALA A 22 8.13 0.10 5.76
CA ALA A 22 7.54 -0.02 4.43
C ALA A 22 8.58 -0.18 3.32
N ASN A 23 9.73 0.51 3.45
CA ASN A 23 10.83 0.40 2.51
C ASN A 23 12.19 0.57 3.22
N PRO A 24 12.84 -0.53 3.63
CA PRO A 24 14.18 -0.53 4.22
C PRO A 24 15.31 -0.13 3.26
N ARG A 25 15.03 0.04 1.95
CA ARG A 25 15.98 0.49 0.92
C ARG A 25 17.22 -0.39 0.76
N THR A 26 17.06 -1.70 0.91
CA THR A 26 18.08 -2.68 0.51
C THR A 26 17.79 -3.22 -0.88
N LYS A 27 18.79 -3.83 -1.53
CA LYS A 27 18.62 -4.44 -2.86
C LYS A 27 17.51 -5.51 -2.87
N GLU A 28 17.38 -6.24 -1.78
CA GLU A 28 16.38 -7.31 -1.61
C GLU A 28 14.95 -6.75 -1.53
N THR A 29 14.79 -5.49 -1.10
CA THR A 29 13.47 -4.85 -0.94
C THR A 29 13.00 -4.10 -2.19
N GLU A 30 13.84 -4.00 -3.23
CA GLU A 30 13.49 -3.32 -4.50
C GLU A 30 12.31 -3.98 -5.21
N SER A 31 12.20 -5.31 -5.14
CA SER A 31 11.07 -6.05 -5.73
C SER A 31 9.73 -5.78 -5.04
N ASN A 32 9.76 -5.21 -3.83
CA ASN A 32 8.55 -4.93 -3.05
C ASN A 32 7.99 -3.52 -3.29
N LEU A 33 8.58 -2.77 -4.22
CA LEU A 33 8.09 -1.44 -4.57
C LEU A 33 6.70 -1.52 -5.22
N MET A 34 5.88 -0.51 -4.90
CA MET A 34 4.51 -0.38 -5.41
C MET A 34 4.21 1.09 -5.73
N MET A 35 3.30 1.31 -6.67
CA MET A 35 2.76 2.63 -6.98
C MET A 35 1.53 2.88 -6.11
N ARG A 36 1.63 3.80 -5.15
CA ARG A 36 0.51 4.19 -4.27
C ARG A 36 -0.26 5.36 -4.91
N ARG A 37 -1.59 5.25 -4.93
CA ARG A 37 -2.54 6.23 -5.49
C ARG A 37 -3.76 6.40 -4.58
N GLY A 38 -3.51 6.66 -3.30
CA GLY A 38 -4.56 6.80 -2.29
C GLY A 38 -5.29 8.14 -2.33
N TYR A 39 -6.45 8.19 -1.69
CA TYR A 39 -7.31 9.37 -1.57
C TYR A 39 -7.79 9.53 -0.13
N SER A 40 -7.86 10.76 0.39
CA SER A 40 -8.50 11.02 1.68
C SER A 40 -10.03 10.86 1.57
N TYR A 41 -10.66 10.34 2.62
CA TYR A 41 -12.13 10.35 2.75
C TYR A 41 -12.57 11.05 4.03
N SER A 42 -13.81 11.56 4.01
CA SER A 42 -14.48 12.15 5.16
C SER A 42 -15.98 11.92 5.01
N LEU A 43 -16.57 11.12 5.91
CA LEU A 43 -17.97 10.66 5.79
C LEU A 43 -18.90 11.24 6.86
N GLY A 44 -18.36 11.77 7.96
CA GLY A 44 -19.16 12.40 9.02
C GLY A 44 -18.64 12.06 10.41
N VAL A 45 -19.55 11.66 11.30
CA VAL A 45 -19.26 11.35 12.70
C VAL A 45 -19.72 9.93 13.01
N THR A 46 -18.87 9.17 13.69
CA THR A 46 -19.15 7.81 14.19
C THR A 46 -20.13 7.83 15.38
N ASN A 47 -20.64 6.66 15.77
CA ASN A 47 -21.54 6.52 16.92
C ASN A 47 -20.92 6.96 18.26
N SER A 48 -19.58 6.98 18.37
CA SER A 48 -18.84 7.46 19.54
C SER A 48 -18.55 8.97 19.51
N GLY A 49 -19.03 9.69 18.48
CA GLY A 49 -18.81 11.13 18.35
C GLY A 49 -17.47 11.54 17.72
N GLN A 50 -16.68 10.57 17.23
CA GLN A 50 -15.41 10.83 16.54
C GLN A 50 -15.62 11.04 15.03
N LEU A 51 -14.76 11.82 14.37
CA LEU A 51 -14.80 12.01 12.92
C LEU A 51 -14.52 10.70 12.17
N ASP A 52 -15.39 10.34 11.23
CA ASP A 52 -15.18 9.22 10.32
C ASP A 52 -14.41 9.70 9.09
N MET A 53 -13.08 9.69 9.22
CA MET A 53 -12.13 10.17 8.23
C MET A 53 -10.97 9.20 8.13
N GLY A 54 -10.34 9.16 6.96
CA GLY A 54 -9.18 8.28 6.76
C GLY A 54 -8.66 8.29 5.34
N LEU A 55 -8.10 7.15 4.95
CA LEU A 55 -7.44 6.95 3.67
C LEU A 55 -8.12 5.80 2.89
N LEU A 56 -8.59 6.10 1.69
CA LEU A 56 -8.84 5.10 0.66
C LEU A 56 -7.48 4.72 0.07
N PHE A 57 -6.83 3.74 0.67
CA PHE A 57 -5.53 3.26 0.20
C PHE A 57 -5.71 2.43 -1.08
N VAL A 58 -5.07 2.85 -2.16
CA VAL A 58 -5.01 2.14 -3.44
C VAL A 58 -3.56 2.03 -3.85
N CYS A 59 -3.11 0.85 -4.24
CA CYS A 59 -1.78 0.65 -4.81
C CYS A 59 -1.82 -0.33 -5.98
N TYR A 60 -0.81 -0.20 -6.84
CA TYR A 60 -0.60 -1.06 -8.00
C TYR A 60 0.80 -1.64 -7.94
N GLN A 61 0.90 -2.93 -8.23
CA GLN A 61 2.13 -3.71 -8.30
C GLN A 61 1.95 -4.80 -9.34
N HIS A 62 3.07 -5.25 -9.90
CA HIS A 62 3.06 -6.36 -10.88
C HIS A 62 2.80 -7.71 -10.21
N ASP A 63 3.15 -7.85 -8.94
CA ASP A 63 3.02 -9.06 -8.12
C ASP A 63 2.48 -8.67 -6.74
N LEU A 64 1.32 -9.23 -6.37
CA LEU A 64 0.63 -8.91 -5.11
C LEU A 64 1.41 -9.41 -3.88
N GLU A 65 2.03 -10.58 -3.99
CA GLU A 65 2.80 -11.21 -2.92
C GLU A 65 4.08 -10.43 -2.65
N GLN A 66 4.82 -10.09 -3.71
CA GLN A 66 6.04 -9.29 -3.59
C GLN A 66 5.75 -7.85 -3.17
N GLY A 67 4.65 -7.25 -3.62
CA GLY A 67 4.29 -5.87 -3.29
C GLY A 67 3.58 -5.73 -1.95
N PHE A 68 2.25 -5.55 -2.01
CA PHE A 68 1.43 -5.16 -0.86
C PHE A 68 1.54 -6.13 0.31
N LEU A 69 1.49 -7.45 0.06
CA LEU A 69 1.52 -8.44 1.15
C LEU A 69 2.85 -8.43 1.90
N THR A 70 3.98 -8.36 1.19
CA THR A 70 5.30 -8.29 1.81
C THR A 70 5.50 -6.99 2.61
N VAL A 71 5.05 -5.86 2.07
CA VAL A 71 5.14 -4.57 2.77
C VAL A 71 4.23 -4.53 4.00
N GLN A 72 2.98 -4.97 3.88
CA GLN A 72 2.05 -5.01 5.02
C GLN A 72 2.57 -5.96 6.11
N LYS A 73 3.16 -7.10 5.75
CA LYS A 73 3.79 -8.02 6.71
C LYS A 73 4.90 -7.34 7.51
N ARG A 74 5.66 -6.42 6.90
CA ARG A 74 6.69 -5.61 7.61
C ARG A 74 6.08 -4.50 8.47
N LEU A 75 4.91 -3.98 8.09
CA LEU A 75 4.21 -2.94 8.83
C LEU A 75 3.41 -3.45 10.03
N ASN A 76 3.11 -4.75 10.10
CA ASN A 76 2.37 -5.32 11.23
C ASN A 76 3.06 -5.01 12.57
N GLY A 77 2.33 -4.38 13.48
CA GLY A 77 2.83 -3.92 14.78
C GLY A 77 3.55 -2.58 14.76
N GLU A 78 3.47 -1.81 13.67
CA GLU A 78 4.03 -0.47 13.62
C GLU A 78 3.33 0.51 14.58
N ALA A 79 4.02 1.57 14.99
CA ALA A 79 3.47 2.59 15.86
C ALA A 79 2.23 3.31 15.29
N LEU A 80 2.06 3.32 13.96
CA LEU A 80 0.90 3.95 13.32
C LEU A 80 -0.42 3.21 13.60
N GLU A 81 -0.37 1.91 13.93
CA GLU A 81 -1.57 1.10 14.21
C GLU A 81 -2.41 1.62 15.38
N GLU A 82 -1.83 2.41 16.29
CA GLU A 82 -2.57 3.09 17.36
C GLU A 82 -3.58 4.12 16.81
N TYR A 83 -3.31 4.69 15.62
CA TYR A 83 -4.06 5.81 15.05
C TYR A 83 -4.90 5.43 13.84
N VAL A 84 -4.68 4.26 13.26
CA VAL A 84 -5.36 3.82 12.03
C VAL A 84 -5.98 2.45 12.22
N LYS A 85 -7.15 2.24 11.62
CA LYS A 85 -7.84 0.95 11.64
C LYS A 85 -8.31 0.59 10.24
N PRO A 86 -7.73 -0.44 9.60
CA PRO A 86 -8.29 -0.99 8.37
C PRO A 86 -9.68 -1.59 8.65
N ILE A 87 -10.71 -1.09 7.98
CA ILE A 87 -12.10 -1.54 8.18
C ILE A 87 -12.71 -2.22 6.94
N GLY A 88 -12.03 -2.19 5.79
CA GLY A 88 -12.52 -2.75 4.55
C GLY A 88 -11.51 -2.64 3.42
N GLY A 89 -11.88 -3.19 2.25
CA GLY A 89 -11.03 -3.24 1.06
C GLY A 89 -11.06 -4.62 0.41
N GLY A 90 -10.12 -4.84 -0.51
CA GLY A 90 -9.96 -6.13 -1.18
C GLY A 90 -8.82 -6.14 -2.18
N TYR A 91 -8.46 -7.33 -2.65
CA TYR A 91 -7.49 -7.52 -3.71
C TYR A 91 -8.21 -7.76 -5.03
N PHE A 92 -7.75 -7.08 -6.06
CA PHE A 92 -8.33 -7.13 -7.40
C PHE A 92 -7.22 -7.15 -8.43
N PHE A 93 -7.52 -7.75 -9.58
CA PHE A 93 -6.64 -7.69 -10.75
C PHE A 93 -7.15 -6.60 -11.69
N ALA A 94 -6.37 -5.52 -11.85
CA ALA A 94 -6.67 -4.50 -12.84
C ALA A 94 -6.40 -5.07 -14.24
N LEU A 95 -7.48 -5.25 -15.01
CA LEU A 95 -7.41 -5.87 -16.32
C LEU A 95 -6.52 -5.06 -17.28
N PRO A 96 -5.89 -5.71 -18.27
CA PRO A 96 -5.22 -5.01 -19.35
C PRO A 96 -6.17 -4.04 -20.06
N GLY A 97 -5.61 -2.95 -20.59
CA GLY A 97 -6.37 -2.00 -21.39
C GLY A 97 -6.92 -2.64 -22.67
N VAL A 98 -8.03 -2.08 -23.15
CA VAL A 98 -8.62 -2.44 -24.45
C VAL A 98 -7.70 -1.96 -25.56
N ARG A 99 -7.29 -2.86 -26.47
CA ARG A 99 -6.25 -2.59 -27.48
C ARG A 99 -6.73 -1.74 -28.66
N ASP A 100 -7.98 -1.91 -29.07
CA ASP A 100 -8.56 -1.17 -30.19
C ASP A 100 -10.07 -0.97 -30.00
N LYS A 101 -10.68 -0.20 -30.90
CA LYS A 101 -12.11 0.18 -30.84
C LYS A 101 -13.10 -0.98 -30.94
N ASN A 102 -12.68 -2.14 -31.41
CA ASN A 102 -13.52 -3.33 -31.53
C ASN A 102 -13.39 -4.27 -30.32
N GLY A 103 -12.36 -4.05 -29.49
CA GLY A 103 -12.16 -4.81 -28.26
C GLY A 103 -13.05 -4.34 -27.11
N TRP A 104 -13.08 -5.13 -26.05
CA TRP A 104 -13.81 -4.82 -24.81
C TRP A 104 -13.03 -5.31 -23.57
N LEU A 105 -13.31 -4.72 -22.41
CA LEU A 105 -12.62 -5.06 -21.16
C LEU A 105 -12.87 -6.53 -20.80
N ALA A 106 -11.83 -7.24 -20.35
CA ALA A 106 -11.87 -8.68 -20.03
C ALA A 106 -11.95 -9.63 -21.25
N GLN A 107 -11.87 -9.14 -22.49
CA GLN A 107 -11.87 -10.01 -23.67
C GLN A 107 -10.80 -11.11 -23.59
N GLY A 108 -9.55 -10.75 -23.29
CA GLY A 108 -8.46 -11.73 -23.16
C GLY A 108 -8.58 -12.67 -21.96
N LEU A 109 -9.50 -12.42 -21.02
CA LEU A 109 -9.81 -13.36 -19.93
C LEU A 109 -10.89 -14.37 -20.35
N LEU A 110 -11.91 -13.94 -21.11
CA LEU A 110 -13.01 -14.81 -21.51
C LEU A 110 -12.69 -15.68 -22.74
N GLU A 111 -11.72 -15.26 -23.56
CA GLU A 111 -11.27 -16.00 -24.75
C GLU A 111 -10.02 -16.87 -24.50
N ALA A 112 -9.54 -16.94 -23.26
CA ALA A 112 -8.33 -17.70 -22.88
C ALA A 112 -8.53 -19.21 -22.85
#